data_AF-A0A8K0D6P5-F1
#
_entry.id   AF-A0A8K0D6P5-F1
#
_cell.length_a   1.000
_cell.length_b   1.000
_cell.length_c   1.000
_cell.angle_alpha   90.00
_cell.angle_beta   90.00
_cell.angle_gamma   90.00
#
_symmetry.space_group_name_H-M   'P 1'
#
loop_
_entity.id
_entity.type
_entity.pdbx_description
1 polymer ?
#
loop_
_entity_poly.entity_id
_entity_poly.type
_entity_poly.pdbx_seq_one_letter_code
_entity_poly.pdbx_strand_id
1 'polypeptide(L)'
;MKNSEDLRNHVYDMLEHEEKFYVIKHFKEENILTLTIYVIIKRFENGIPFNEEPKPGGPSRLSTREQKNIIRNAEHKIGASQ
;
A
#
# COMPACT_ATOMS: atom_id res chain seq x y z
N MET A 1 -15.71 13.02 -10.70
CA MET A 1 -14.97 12.06 -9.86
C MET A 1 -13.71 12.79 -9.40
N LYS A 2 -13.49 13.00 -8.08
CA LYS A 2 -12.19 13.48 -7.57
C LYS A 2 -11.14 12.45 -8.03
N ASN A 3 -10.19 12.83 -8.88
CA ASN A 3 -9.18 11.89 -9.36
C ASN A 3 -8.36 11.42 -8.15
N SER A 4 -8.03 10.14 -8.10
CA SER A 4 -7.21 9.56 -7.03
C SER A 4 -5.84 10.23 -6.91
N GLU A 5 -5.36 10.83 -8.00
CA GLU A 5 -4.14 11.62 -8.07
C GLU A 5 -4.25 12.96 -7.32
N ASP A 6 -5.37 13.67 -7.47
CA ASP A 6 -5.64 14.93 -6.75
C ASP A 6 -5.63 14.72 -5.22
N LEU A 7 -6.19 13.60 -4.76
CA LEU A 7 -6.18 13.25 -3.34
C LEU A 7 -4.75 12.98 -2.83
N ARG A 8 -3.95 12.24 -3.59
CA ARG A 8 -2.56 11.95 -3.18
C ARG A 8 -1.74 13.21 -3.10
N ASN A 9 -1.83 14.07 -4.12
CA ASN A 9 -1.11 15.34 -4.15
C ASN A 9 -1.51 16.24 -2.96
N HIS A 10 -2.82 16.36 -2.69
CA HIS A 10 -3.31 17.19 -1.58
C HIS A 10 -2.86 16.66 -0.21
N VAL A 11 -2.85 15.34 -0.01
CA VAL A 11 -2.34 14.74 1.23
C VAL A 11 -0.82 14.98 1.38
N TYR A 12 -0.05 14.93 0.30
CA TYR A 12 1.40 15.16 0.34
C TYR A 12 1.70 16.60 0.70
N ASP A 13 1.04 17.56 0.05
CA ASP A 13 1.16 18.99 0.32
C ASP A 13 0.86 19.31 1.80
N MET A 14 -0.21 18.75 2.37
CA MET A 14 -0.50 18.91 3.79
C MET A 14 0.56 18.28 4.70
N LEU A 15 1.12 17.11 4.35
CA LEU A 15 2.13 16.43 5.18
C LEU A 15 3.49 17.15 5.21
N GLU A 16 3.76 18.03 4.25
CA GLU A 16 4.97 18.88 4.26
C GLU A 16 4.89 20.01 5.30
N HIS A 17 3.68 20.39 5.69
CA HIS A 17 3.44 21.56 6.55
C HIS A 17 2.77 21.22 7.89
N GLU A 18 2.06 20.11 7.99
CA GLU A 18 1.22 19.74 9.13
C GLU A 18 1.57 18.37 9.69
N GLU A 19 1.29 18.16 10.98
CA GLU A 19 1.45 16.83 11.58
C GLU A 19 0.38 15.84 11.09
N LYS A 20 0.77 14.56 10.98
CA LYS A 20 -0.10 13.46 10.52
C LYS A 20 -1.47 13.42 11.18
N PHE A 21 -1.54 13.75 12.47
CA PHE A 21 -2.79 13.78 13.22
C PHE A 21 -3.79 14.80 12.63
N TYR A 22 -3.33 15.99 12.29
CA TYR A 22 -4.17 17.05 11.70
C TYR A 22 -4.59 16.69 10.28
N VAL A 23 -3.68 16.13 9.49
CA VAL A 23 -3.98 15.64 8.14
C VAL A 23 -5.10 14.58 8.17
N ILE A 24 -4.98 13.59 9.05
CA ILE A 24 -6.02 12.54 9.19
C ILE A 24 -7.35 13.14 9.62
N LYS A 25 -7.34 14.10 10.56
CA LYS A 25 -8.55 14.76 11.03
C LYS A 25 -9.25 15.53 9.90
N HIS A 26 -8.50 16.33 9.14
CA HIS A 26 -9.00 17.11 8.01
C HIS A 26 -9.71 16.22 6.97
N PHE A 27 -9.05 15.16 6.51
CA PHE A 27 -9.63 14.27 5.50
C PHE A 27 -10.77 13.40 6.02
N LYS A 28 -10.82 13.14 7.34
CA LYS A 28 -11.98 12.50 7.97
C LYS A 28 -13.21 13.40 7.91
N GLU A 29 -13.05 14.71 8.13
CA GLU A 29 -14.13 15.70 8.01
C GLU A 29 -14.62 15.83 6.56
N GLU A 30 -13.74 15.64 5.57
CA GLU A 30 -14.08 15.56 4.14
C GLU A 30 -14.76 14.24 3.71
N ASN A 31 -15.13 13.35 4.64
CA ASN A 31 -15.69 12.02 4.37
C ASN A 31 -14.78 11.09 3.55
N ILE A 32 -13.46 11.27 3.64
CA ILE A 32 -12.50 10.35 3.03
C ILE A 32 -12.18 9.21 4.01
N LEU A 33 -12.14 7.99 3.49
CA LEU A 33 -11.83 6.80 4.27
C LEU A 33 -10.45 6.94 4.94
N THR A 34 -10.41 6.83 6.25
CA THR A 34 -9.18 6.92 7.05
C THR A 34 -8.12 5.93 6.57
N LEU A 35 -8.53 4.72 6.18
CA LEU A 35 -7.65 3.69 5.64
C LEU A 35 -6.90 4.17 4.39
N THR A 36 -7.60 4.87 3.48
CA THR A 36 -7.00 5.45 2.28
C THR A 36 -5.94 6.48 2.64
N ILE A 37 -6.23 7.37 3.60
CA ILE A 37 -5.28 8.38 4.07
C ILE A 37 -4.05 7.73 4.70
N TYR A 38 -4.22 6.71 5.55
CA TYR A 38 -3.10 5.96 6.11
C TYR A 38 -2.21 5.31 5.05
N VAL A 39 -2.81 4.74 4.00
CA VAL A 39 -2.04 4.18 2.89
C VAL A 39 -1.21 5.26 2.21
N ILE A 40 -1.78 6.45 1.96
CA ILE A 40 -1.09 7.57 1.31
C ILE A 40 0.03 8.12 2.22
N ILE A 41 -0.23 8.34 3.51
CA ILE A 41 0.78 8.76 4.50
C ILE A 41 1.94 7.76 4.53
N LYS A 42 1.64 6.47 4.56
CA LYS A 42 2.69 5.44 4.57
C LYS A 42 3.54 5.50 3.31
N ARG A 43 2.97 5.86 2.15
CA ARG A 43 3.76 6.04 0.91
C ARG A 43 4.69 7.26 1.02
N PHE A 44 4.19 8.37 1.56
CA PHE A 44 4.98 9.58 1.83
C PHE A 44 6.16 9.27 2.77
N GLU A 45 5.90 8.56 3.88
CA GLU A 45 6.95 8.12 4.81
C GLU A 45 8.02 7.22 4.17
N ASN A 46 7.64 6.45 3.15
CA ASN A 46 8.57 5.61 2.40
C ASN A 46 9.29 6.37 1.26
N GLY A 47 9.07 7.69 1.13
CA GLY A 47 9.66 8.51 0.07
C GLY A 47 9.15 8.17 -1.32
N ILE A 48 7.98 7.53 -1.44
CA ILE A 48 7.39 7.18 -2.73
C ILE A 48 6.67 8.41 -3.26
N PRO A 49 6.91 8.86 -4.51
CA PRO A 49 6.24 10.06 -5.04
C PRO A 49 4.74 9.81 -5.28
N PHE A 50 3.94 10.89 -5.19
CA PHE A 50 2.48 10.82 -5.27
C PHE A 50 1.96 10.34 -6.65
N ASN A 51 2.75 10.55 -7.71
CA ASN A 51 2.44 10.17 -9.08
C ASN A 51 2.74 8.69 -9.35
N GLU A 52 3.52 8.02 -8.51
CA GLU A 52 3.80 6.61 -8.69
C GLU A 52 2.51 5.81 -8.44
N GLU A 53 2.13 4.97 -9.40
CA GLU A 53 1.02 4.05 -9.20
C GLU A 53 1.48 2.82 -8.41
N PRO A 54 0.59 2.20 -7.61
CA PRO A 54 0.91 0.93 -6.97
C PRO A 54 1.27 -0.08 -8.06
N LYS A 55 2.52 -0.57 -8.07
CA LYS A 55 2.95 -1.56 -9.06
C LYS A 55 2.06 -2.81 -8.94
N PRO A 56 1.29 -3.18 -9.98
CA PRO A 56 0.57 -4.44 -9.97
C PRO A 56 1.62 -5.56 -10.00
N GLY A 57 1.70 -6.34 -8.92
CA GLY A 57 2.62 -7.48 -8.84
C GLY A 57 3.63 -7.48 -7.69
N GLY A 58 3.63 -6.48 -6.80
CA GLY A 58 4.30 -6.66 -5.50
C GLY A 58 3.70 -7.89 -4.80
N PRO A 59 4.50 -8.73 -4.10
CA PRO A 59 3.99 -9.96 -3.51
C PRO A 59 2.88 -9.60 -2.53
N SER A 60 1.63 -9.81 -2.96
CA SER A 60 0.48 -9.86 -2.07
C SER A 60 0.88 -10.88 -1.03
N ARG A 61 0.96 -10.47 0.25
CA ARG A 61 1.43 -11.33 1.35
C ARG A 61 0.78 -12.69 1.18
N LEU A 62 1.53 -13.65 0.62
CA LEU A 62 0.99 -14.95 0.27
C LEU A 62 0.38 -15.49 1.56
N SER A 63 -0.87 -15.93 1.49
CA SER A 63 -1.48 -16.51 2.69
C SER A 63 -0.58 -17.64 3.17
N THR A 64 -0.49 -17.86 4.48
CA THR A 64 0.37 -18.91 5.07
C THR A 64 0.10 -20.29 4.43
N ARG A 65 -1.11 -20.49 3.91
CA ARG A 65 -1.52 -21.69 3.15
C ARG A 65 -0.83 -21.80 1.79
N GLU A 66 -0.74 -20.72 1.02
CA GLU A 66 -0.06 -20.70 -0.27
C GLU A 66 1.45 -20.90 -0.13
N GLN A 67 2.06 -20.30 0.90
CA GLN A 67 3.48 -20.51 1.22
C GLN A 67 3.79 -21.98 1.50
N LYS A 68 2.96 -22.64 2.33
CA LYS A 68 3.10 -24.07 2.63
C LYS A 68 2.94 -24.96 1.40
N ASN A 69 2.02 -24.63 0.50
CA ASN A 69 1.82 -25.39 -0.74
C ASN A 69 3.01 -25.27 -1.70
N ILE A 70 3.64 -24.09 -1.80
CA ILE A 70 4.85 -23.90 -2.62
C ILE A 70 6.01 -24.72 -2.07
N ILE A 71 6.25 -24.67 -0.75
CA ILE A 71 7.31 -25.45 -0.10
C ILE A 71 7.10 -26.96 -0.33
N ARG A 72 5.90 -27.47 -0.06
CA ARG A 72 5.57 -28.88 -0.27
C ARG A 72 5.74 -29.32 -1.73
N ASN A 73 5.34 -28.49 -2.69
CA ASN A 73 5.50 -28.77 -4.11
C ASN A 73 6.97 -28.72 -4.57
N ALA A 74 7.79 -27.86 -3.97
CA ALA A 74 9.22 -27.80 -4.25
C ALA A 74 9.94 -29.04 -3.72
N GLU A 75 9.61 -29.51 -2.51
CA GLU A 75 10.16 -30.74 -1.92
C GLU A 75 9.84 -31.98 -2.77
N HIS A 76 8.63 -32.06 -3.33
CA HIS A 76 8.20 -33.18 -4.16
C HIS A 76 8.81 -33.19 -5.57
N LYS A 77 9.24 -32.04 -6.11
CA LYS A 77 9.87 -31.95 -7.45
C LYS A 77 11.33 -32.36 -7.46
N ILE A 78 12.05 -32.21 -6.35
CA ILE A 78 13.48 -32.58 -6.26
C ILE A 78 13.66 -34.11 -6.21
N GLY A 79 12.62 -34.87 -5.82
CA GLY A 79 12.64 -36.34 -5.80
C GLY A 79 12.19 -37.05 -7.09
N ALA A 80 11.78 -36.33 -8.13
CA ALA A 80 11.27 -36.91 -9.39
C ALA A 80 12.28 -36.83 -10.56
N SER A 81 13.58 -36.76 -10.26
CA SER A 81 14.66 -36.98 -11.20
C SER A 81 15.54 -38.12 -10.70
N GLN A 82 15.06 -39.35 -10.89
CA GLN A 82 15.88 -40.56 -10.95
C GLN A 82 15.39 -41.42 -12.10
#